data_AF-A0A955MIP7-F1
#
_entry.id   AF-A0A955MIP7-F1
#
_cell.length_a   1.000
_cell.length_b   1.000
_cell.length_c   1.000
_cell.angle_alpha   90.00
_cell.angle_beta   90.00
_cell.angle_gamma   90.00
#
_symmetry.space_group_name_H-M   'P 1'
#
loop_
_entity.id
_entity.type
_entity.pdbx_description
1 polymer ?
#
loop_
_entity_poly.entity_id
_entity_poly.type
_entity_poly.pdbx_seq_one_letter_code
_entity_poly.pdbx_strand_id
1 'polypeptide(L)'
;SKGALLRRFNEIIYNNLNSDKETVVVIDEAQAIESLETFEELRLLLNYQQNDRFLLTLILIGQSELRKRLQELPQLKQRLLIEYHLNPLTETDTLNYIDHRLTISGATEIIFDEKAKKLIYQISSGIPRVINGLCDMALFTAFSSNKKFIDDQIIKSINKDIRQEPIWSA
;
A
#
# COMPACT_ATOMS: atom_id res chain seq x y z
N SER A 1 31.20 -10.01 7.13
CA SER A 1 30.60 -11.32 6.78
C SER A 1 29.14 -11.33 7.20
N LYS A 2 28.32 -12.21 6.62
CA LYS A 2 26.89 -12.41 6.99
C LYS A 2 26.69 -12.60 8.49
N GLY A 3 27.54 -13.40 9.13
CA GLY A 3 27.50 -13.61 10.59
C GLY A 3 27.77 -12.34 11.42
N ALA A 4 28.61 -11.42 10.94
CA ALA A 4 28.84 -10.15 11.63
C ALA A 4 27.62 -9.21 11.56
N LEU A 5 26.91 -9.20 10.44
CA LEU A 5 25.67 -8.44 10.28
C LEU A 5 24.57 -8.98 11.19
N LEU A 6 24.41 -10.30 11.27
CA LEU A 6 23.43 -10.93 12.17
C LEU A 6 23.73 -10.62 13.64
N ARG A 7 25.00 -10.64 14.05
CA ARG A 7 25.38 -10.25 15.43
C ARG A 7 25.02 -8.81 15.73
N ARG A 8 25.36 -7.88 14.82
CA ARG A 8 25.02 -6.46 14.98
C ARG A 8 23.51 -6.23 15.01
N PHE A 9 22.77 -6.97 14.19
CA PHE A 9 21.31 -6.92 14.19
C PHE A 9 20.73 -7.40 15.53
N ASN A 10 21.27 -8.47 16.08
CA ASN A 10 20.88 -8.96 17.41
C ASN A 10 21.15 -7.92 18.50
N GLU A 11 22.33 -7.28 18.48
CA GLU A 11 22.65 -6.21 19.43
C GLU A 11 21.63 -5.07 19.37
N ILE A 12 21.18 -4.69 18.16
CA ILE A 12 20.14 -3.67 17.99
C ILE A 12 18.81 -4.12 18.62
N ILE A 13 18.38 -5.36 18.37
CA ILE A 13 17.14 -5.92 18.94
C ILE A 13 17.19 -5.86 20.48
N TYR A 14 18.29 -6.31 21.09
CA TYR A 14 18.43 -6.30 22.55
C TYR A 14 18.53 -4.88 23.12
N ASN A 15 19.21 -3.96 22.42
CA ASN A 15 19.29 -2.56 22.86
C ASN A 15 17.91 -1.87 22.80
N ASN A 16 17.10 -2.18 21.79
CA ASN A 16 15.73 -1.71 21.70
C ASN A 16 14.89 -2.24 22.87
N LEU A 17 14.98 -3.55 23.16
CA LEU A 17 14.29 -4.15 24.30
C LEU A 17 14.67 -3.47 25.63
N ASN A 18 15.97 -3.26 25.88
CA ASN A 18 16.45 -2.59 27.10
C ASN A 18 16.04 -1.12 27.19
N SER A 19 15.70 -0.52 26.05
CA SER A 19 15.20 0.86 25.95
C SER A 19 13.68 0.94 25.87
N ASP A 20 12.97 -0.17 26.13
CA ASP A 20 11.51 -0.31 26.02
C ASP A 20 10.95 0.11 24.65
N LYS A 21 11.67 -0.24 23.58
CA LYS A 21 11.30 -0.02 22.18
C LYS A 21 10.98 -1.33 21.49
N GLU A 22 9.96 -1.32 20.65
CA GLU A 22 9.65 -2.43 19.76
C GLU A 22 10.52 -2.39 18.49
N THR A 23 10.97 -3.56 18.04
CA THR A 23 11.68 -3.69 16.76
C THR A 23 10.71 -4.19 15.70
N VAL A 24 10.49 -3.39 14.66
CA VAL A 24 9.66 -3.76 13.51
C VAL A 24 10.54 -3.74 12.27
N VAL A 25 10.55 -4.84 11.52
CA VAL A 25 11.16 -4.93 10.18
C VAL A 25 10.04 -4.98 9.16
N VAL A 26 10.03 -4.01 8.26
CA VAL A 26 9.11 -3.95 7.13
C VAL A 26 9.89 -4.20 5.86
N ILE A 27 9.46 -5.19 5.08
CA ILE A 27 10.00 -5.50 3.76
C ILE A 27 8.90 -5.21 2.76
N ASP A 28 9.06 -4.11 2.04
CA ASP A 28 8.21 -3.80 0.89
C ASP A 28 8.72 -4.55 -0.35
N GLU A 29 7.81 -4.81 -1.29
CA GLU A 29 8.06 -5.59 -2.50
C GLU A 29 8.74 -6.95 -2.23
N ALA A 30 8.33 -7.65 -1.16
CA ALA A 30 8.96 -8.90 -0.72
C ALA A 30 8.90 -10.03 -1.78
N GLN A 31 8.05 -9.92 -2.81
CA GLN A 31 8.12 -10.79 -3.99
C GLN A 31 9.39 -10.60 -4.83
N ALA A 32 10.20 -9.57 -4.59
CA ALA A 32 11.52 -9.42 -5.20
C ALA A 32 12.56 -10.36 -4.57
N ILE A 33 12.28 -10.97 -3.40
CA ILE A 33 13.18 -11.94 -2.77
C ILE A 33 13.12 -13.25 -3.54
N GLU A 34 14.06 -13.45 -4.46
CA GLU A 34 14.10 -14.63 -5.34
C GLU A 34 14.51 -15.91 -4.60
N SER A 35 15.39 -15.81 -3.59
CA SER A 35 15.91 -16.96 -2.86
C SER A 35 15.00 -17.37 -1.71
N LEU A 36 14.57 -18.64 -1.69
CA LEU A 36 13.87 -19.25 -0.56
C LEU A 36 14.75 -19.30 0.71
N GLU A 37 16.08 -19.40 0.56
CA GLU A 37 17.02 -19.38 1.69
C GLU A 37 16.92 -18.06 2.47
N THR A 38 16.72 -16.93 1.77
CA THR A 38 16.55 -15.62 2.39
C THR A 38 15.29 -15.58 3.27
N PHE A 39 14.20 -16.23 2.86
CA PHE A 39 12.99 -16.32 3.69
C PHE A 39 13.20 -17.23 4.91
N GLU A 40 13.98 -18.29 4.79
CA GLU A 40 14.38 -19.12 5.93
C GLU A 40 15.26 -18.33 6.92
N GLU A 41 16.14 -17.47 6.43
CA GLU A 41 16.90 -16.56 7.30
C GLU A 41 15.98 -15.57 8.03
N LEU A 42 15.00 -14.98 7.33
CA LEU A 42 14.00 -14.13 7.96
C LEU A 42 13.21 -14.89 9.04
N ARG A 43 12.87 -16.16 8.79
CA ARG A 43 12.23 -17.03 9.78
C ARG A 43 13.12 -17.21 11.02
N LEU A 44 14.43 -17.39 10.85
CA LEU A 44 15.36 -17.52 11.97
C LEU A 44 15.40 -16.27 12.85
N LEU A 45 15.24 -15.08 12.26
CA LEU A 45 15.14 -13.83 13.03
C LEU A 45 13.89 -13.78 13.92
N LEU A 46 12.79 -14.45 13.54
CA LEU A 46 11.58 -14.52 14.35
C LEU A 46 11.71 -15.41 15.60
N ASN A 47 12.79 -16.19 15.71
CA ASN A 47 13.05 -17.02 16.89
C ASN A 47 13.63 -16.23 18.08
N TYR A 48 14.01 -14.95 17.90
CA TYR A 48 14.53 -14.16 19.01
C TYR A 48 13.41 -13.83 20.01
N GLN A 49 13.50 -14.47 21.18
CA GLN A 49 12.56 -14.34 22.28
C GLN A 49 13.31 -14.13 23.60
N GLN A 50 12.77 -13.28 24.47
CA GLN A 50 13.25 -13.13 25.85
C GLN A 50 12.05 -13.05 26.80
N ASN A 51 12.04 -13.90 27.85
CA ASN A 51 10.96 -13.97 28.85
C ASN A 51 9.56 -14.03 28.18
N ASP A 52 9.39 -14.96 27.24
CA ASP A 52 8.16 -15.17 26.46
C ASP A 52 7.69 -14.00 25.57
N ARG A 53 8.52 -12.96 25.38
CA ARG A 53 8.25 -11.87 24.44
C ARG A 53 9.03 -12.05 23.15
N PHE A 54 8.34 -11.96 22.01
CA PHE A 54 8.96 -11.83 20.69
C PHE A 54 9.66 -10.48 20.60
N LEU A 55 10.91 -10.49 20.16
CA LEU A 55 11.73 -9.28 20.11
C LEU A 55 11.67 -8.55 18.76
N LEU A 56 11.02 -9.17 17.77
CA LEU A 56 10.94 -8.70 16.40
C LEU A 56 9.56 -8.95 15.81
N THR A 57 8.95 -7.91 15.25
CA THR A 57 7.78 -8.00 14.38
C THR A 57 8.22 -7.88 12.93
N LEU A 58 7.85 -8.84 12.09
CA LEU A 58 8.13 -8.83 10.65
C LEU A 58 6.83 -8.52 9.88
N ILE A 59 6.89 -7.51 9.03
CA ILE A 59 5.82 -7.15 8.09
C ILE A 59 6.35 -7.36 6.67
N LEU A 60 5.74 -8.29 5.95
CA LEU A 60 6.03 -8.55 4.54
C LEU A 60 4.91 -7.96 3.69
N ILE A 61 5.27 -7.04 2.80
CA ILE A 61 4.35 -6.39 1.87
C ILE A 61 4.79 -6.77 0.46
N GLY A 62 3.84 -7.05 -0.42
CA GLY A 62 4.17 -7.40 -1.79
C GLY A 62 2.97 -7.80 -2.61
N GLN A 63 3.26 -8.18 -3.86
CA GLN A 63 2.26 -8.60 -4.83
C GLN A 63 1.79 -10.05 -4.58
N SER A 64 0.79 -10.50 -5.34
CA SER A 64 0.15 -11.82 -5.18
C SER A 64 1.11 -13.01 -5.28
N GLU A 65 2.25 -12.81 -5.96
CA GLU A 65 3.38 -13.71 -6.13
C GLU A 65 4.02 -14.08 -4.80
N LEU A 66 4.12 -13.12 -3.87
CA LEU A 66 4.64 -13.35 -2.52
C LEU A 66 3.82 -14.43 -1.81
N ARG A 67 2.49 -14.35 -1.94
CA ARG A 67 1.59 -15.34 -1.34
C ARG A 67 1.85 -16.75 -1.85
N LYS A 68 2.12 -16.91 -3.15
CA LYS A 68 2.47 -18.21 -3.74
C LYS A 68 3.79 -18.73 -3.16
N ARG A 69 4.82 -17.89 -3.10
CA ARG A 69 6.13 -18.28 -2.51
C ARG A 69 6.01 -18.67 -1.03
N LEU A 70 5.22 -17.93 -0.25
CA LEU A 70 5.00 -18.26 1.17
C LEU A 70 4.28 -19.61 1.37
N GLN A 71 3.52 -20.10 0.38
CA GLN A 71 2.92 -21.44 0.45
C GLN A 71 3.96 -22.56 0.32
N GLU A 72 5.08 -22.32 -0.36
CA GLU A 72 6.21 -23.25 -0.49
C GLU A 72 7.07 -23.31 0.79
N LEU A 73 6.84 -22.39 1.73
CA LEU A 73 7.59 -22.23 2.98
C LEU A 73 6.70 -22.48 4.21
N PRO A 74 6.30 -23.73 4.48
CA PRO A 74 5.36 -24.05 5.56
C PRO A 74 5.87 -23.62 6.94
N GLN A 75 7.19 -23.63 7.16
CA GLN A 75 7.80 -23.24 8.44
C GLN A 75 7.69 -21.75 8.72
N LEU A 76 7.87 -20.90 7.69
CA LEU A 76 7.67 -19.45 7.82
C LEU A 76 6.18 -19.13 7.91
N LYS A 77 5.34 -19.81 7.13
CA LYS A 77 3.88 -19.60 7.15
C LYS A 77 3.26 -19.84 8.52
N GLN A 78 3.73 -20.84 9.26
CA GLN A 78 3.28 -21.09 10.64
C GLN A 78 3.61 -19.95 11.63
N ARG A 79 4.55 -19.06 11.28
CA ARG A 79 4.94 -17.90 12.09
C ARG A 79 4.23 -16.61 11.67
N LEU A 80 3.47 -16.62 10.57
CA LEU A 80 2.68 -15.47 10.13
C LEU A 80 1.34 -15.47 10.88
N LEU A 81 1.20 -14.59 11.86
CA LEU A 81 -0.06 -14.46 12.62
C LEU A 81 -1.18 -13.87 11.77
N ILE A 82 -0.84 -12.98 10.83
CA ILE A 82 -1.80 -12.26 10.00
C ILE A 82 -1.36 -12.40 8.54
N GLU A 83 -2.27 -12.89 7.70
CA GLU A 83 -2.17 -12.87 6.25
C GLU A 83 -3.40 -12.11 5.73
N TYR A 84 -3.19 -10.96 5.08
CA TYR A 84 -4.28 -10.13 4.59
C TYR A 84 -4.05 -9.76 3.13
N HIS A 85 -5.12 -9.85 2.33
CA HIS A 85 -5.12 -9.38 0.94
C HIS A 85 -5.91 -8.08 0.86
N LEU A 86 -5.22 -6.99 0.48
CA LEU A 86 -5.84 -5.69 0.29
C LEU A 86 -6.71 -5.74 -0.98
N ASN A 87 -8.02 -5.65 -0.80
CA ASN A 87 -8.97 -5.54 -1.89
C ASN A 87 -9.08 -4.07 -2.35
N PRO A 88 -9.54 -3.83 -3.59
CA PRO A 88 -9.94 -2.49 -4.02
C PRO A 88 -10.97 -1.87 -3.06
N LEU A 89 -10.99 -0.54 -3.01
CA LEU A 89 -11.93 0.22 -2.20
C LEU A 89 -13.36 -0.02 -2.68
N THR A 90 -14.32 -0.04 -1.75
CA THR A 90 -15.74 -0.02 -2.11
C THR A 90 -16.13 1.34 -2.70
N GLU A 91 -17.34 1.47 -3.24
CA GLU A 91 -17.85 2.77 -3.69
C GLU A 91 -17.79 3.80 -2.55
N THR A 92 -18.32 3.44 -1.38
CA THR A 92 -18.34 4.30 -0.19
C THR A 92 -16.92 4.67 0.24
N ASP A 93 -16.00 3.70 0.30
CA ASP A 93 -14.60 3.97 0.68
C ASP A 93 -13.90 4.84 -0.36
N THR A 94 -14.23 4.70 -1.65
CA THR A 94 -13.67 5.53 -2.73
C THR A 94 -14.11 6.98 -2.59
N LEU A 95 -15.40 7.22 -2.34
CA LEU A 95 -15.93 8.57 -2.09
C LEU A 95 -15.23 9.22 -0.89
N ASN A 96 -15.16 8.48 0.24
CA ASN A 96 -14.50 8.94 1.46
C ASN A 96 -13.00 9.16 1.25
N TYR A 97 -12.35 8.29 0.48
CA TYR A 97 -10.92 8.40 0.14
C TYR A 97 -10.64 9.70 -0.62
N ILE A 98 -11.45 10.03 -1.63
CA ILE A 98 -11.32 11.27 -2.39
C ILE A 98 -11.48 12.48 -1.45
N ASP A 99 -12.54 12.52 -0.64
CA ASP A 99 -12.80 13.63 0.28
C ASP A 99 -11.68 13.79 1.33
N HIS A 100 -11.19 12.68 1.86
CA HIS A 100 -10.10 12.65 2.84
C HIS A 100 -8.79 13.19 2.24
N ARG A 101 -8.44 12.76 1.02
CA ARG A 101 -7.25 13.22 0.31
C ARG A 101 -7.30 14.72 0.03
N LEU A 102 -8.45 15.25 -0.38
CA LEU A 102 -8.66 16.68 -0.57
C LEU A 102 -8.54 17.46 0.74
N THR A 103 -9.12 16.93 1.83
CA THR A 103 -9.04 17.55 3.15
C THR A 103 -7.60 17.66 3.65
N ILE A 104 -6.80 16.59 3.53
CA ILE A 104 -5.37 16.61 3.90
C ILE A 104 -4.59 17.59 3.02
N SER A 105 -5.03 17.81 1.78
CA SER A 105 -4.41 18.75 0.85
C SER A 105 -4.83 20.21 1.10
N GLY A 106 -5.66 20.47 2.12
CA GLY A 106 -6.09 21.82 2.53
C GLY A 106 -7.34 22.33 1.82
N ALA A 107 -8.08 21.47 1.11
CA ALA A 107 -9.35 21.87 0.52
C ALA A 107 -10.37 22.17 1.62
N THR A 108 -10.94 23.38 1.58
CA THR A 108 -12.01 23.83 2.49
C THR A 108 -13.40 23.79 1.85
N GLU A 109 -13.45 23.55 0.55
CA GLU A 109 -14.68 23.54 -0.25
C GLU A 109 -14.85 22.17 -0.92
N ILE A 110 -16.08 21.86 -1.31
CA ILE A 110 -16.38 20.65 -2.08
C ILE A 110 -15.85 20.85 -3.49
N ILE A 111 -14.84 20.07 -3.90
CA ILE A 111 -14.25 20.17 -5.24
C ILE A 111 -14.90 19.20 -6.23
N PHE A 112 -15.25 17.99 -5.77
CA PHE A 112 -15.90 16.96 -6.59
C PHE A 112 -17.34 16.77 -6.13
N ASP A 113 -18.28 16.80 -7.06
CA ASP A 113 -19.66 16.42 -6.75
C ASP A 113 -19.80 14.89 -6.57
N GLU A 114 -20.92 14.46 -6.00
CA GLU A 114 -21.16 13.04 -5.72
C GLU A 114 -21.21 12.18 -7.00
N LYS A 115 -21.72 12.74 -8.11
CA LYS A 115 -21.83 12.01 -9.38
C LYS A 115 -20.45 11.78 -10.01
N ALA A 116 -19.56 12.76 -9.92
CA ALA A 116 -18.17 12.67 -10.33
C ALA A 116 -17.45 11.58 -9.52
N LYS A 117 -17.57 11.59 -8.19
CA LYS A 117 -16.95 10.56 -7.33
C LYS A 117 -17.47 9.15 -7.64
N LYS A 118 -18.78 8.98 -7.85
CA LYS A 118 -19.38 7.71 -8.26
C LYS A 118 -18.86 7.23 -9.62
N LEU A 119 -18.73 8.14 -10.58
CA LEU A 119 -18.18 7.79 -11.89
C LEU A 119 -16.69 7.45 -11.82
N ILE A 120 -15.91 8.13 -10.98
CA ILE A 120 -14.51 7.79 -10.68
C ILE A 120 -14.43 6.37 -10.12
N TYR A 121 -15.29 5.99 -9.17
CA TYR A 121 -15.36 4.61 -8.68
C TYR A 121 -15.66 3.61 -9.80
N GLN A 122 -16.68 3.88 -10.62
CA GLN A 122 -17.05 2.99 -11.74
C GLN A 122 -15.90 2.76 -12.74
N ILE A 123 -15.12 3.80 -13.03
CA ILE A 123 -13.98 3.70 -13.96
C ILE A 123 -12.78 3.01 -13.29
N SER A 124 -12.47 3.40 -12.05
CA SER A 124 -11.30 2.89 -11.32
C SER A 124 -11.48 1.51 -10.72
N SER A 125 -12.72 1.05 -10.57
CA SER A 125 -13.09 -0.14 -9.80
C SER A 125 -12.51 -0.13 -8.38
N GLY A 126 -12.40 1.06 -7.77
CA GLY A 126 -11.88 1.21 -6.41
C GLY A 126 -10.35 1.13 -6.27
N ILE A 127 -9.60 1.09 -7.37
CA ILE A 127 -8.13 1.00 -7.33
C ILE A 127 -7.52 2.38 -7.01
N PRO A 128 -6.83 2.58 -5.87
CA PRO A 128 -6.35 3.91 -5.45
C PRO A 128 -5.45 4.61 -6.47
N ARG A 129 -4.55 3.88 -7.14
CA ARG A 129 -3.68 4.45 -8.19
C ARG A 129 -4.48 5.03 -9.36
N VAL A 130 -5.54 4.33 -9.77
CA VAL A 130 -6.42 4.78 -10.86
C VAL A 130 -7.31 5.92 -10.39
N ILE A 131 -7.83 5.86 -9.17
CA ILE A 131 -8.61 6.95 -8.55
C ILE A 131 -7.78 8.24 -8.56
N ASN A 132 -6.55 8.20 -8.06
CA ASN A 132 -5.67 9.37 -8.00
C ASN A 132 -5.39 9.93 -9.38
N GLY A 133 -5.05 9.07 -10.36
CA GLY A 133 -4.83 9.51 -11.74
C GLY A 133 -6.05 10.22 -12.34
N LEU A 134 -7.25 9.66 -12.15
CA LEU A 134 -8.50 10.30 -12.60
C LEU A 134 -8.74 11.65 -11.90
N CYS A 135 -8.48 11.73 -10.60
CA CYS A 135 -8.64 12.96 -9.83
C CYS A 135 -7.66 14.05 -10.28
N ASP A 136 -6.38 13.69 -10.48
CA ASP A 136 -5.34 14.63 -10.91
C ASP A 136 -5.66 15.22 -12.29
N MET A 137 -6.07 14.37 -13.24
CA MET A 137 -6.55 14.82 -14.55
C MET A 137 -7.79 15.71 -14.42
N ALA A 138 -8.75 15.35 -13.56
CA ALA A 138 -9.96 16.13 -13.38
C ALA A 138 -9.69 17.52 -12.80
N LEU A 139 -8.80 17.61 -11.82
CA LEU A 139 -8.32 18.86 -11.26
C LEU A 139 -7.64 19.72 -12.33
N PHE A 140 -6.75 19.12 -13.14
CA PHE A 140 -6.06 19.83 -14.22
C PHE A 140 -7.03 20.34 -15.32
N THR A 141 -7.98 19.51 -15.75
CA THR A 141 -9.00 19.88 -16.74
C THR A 141 -9.92 20.97 -16.23
N ALA A 142 -10.36 20.89 -14.96
CA ALA A 142 -11.21 21.90 -14.34
C ALA A 142 -10.48 23.24 -14.24
N PHE A 143 -9.21 23.21 -13.80
CA PHE A 143 -8.35 24.39 -13.75
C PHE A 143 -8.19 25.05 -15.14
N SER A 144 -7.84 24.25 -16.15
CA SER A 144 -7.66 24.74 -17.54
C SER A 144 -8.96 25.31 -18.13
N SER A 145 -10.11 24.84 -17.66
CA SER A 145 -11.44 25.31 -18.09
C SER A 145 -12.02 26.40 -17.18
N ASN A 146 -11.24 26.91 -16.21
CA ASN A 146 -11.66 27.88 -15.20
C ASN A 146 -12.94 27.48 -14.43
N LYS A 147 -13.11 26.17 -14.20
CA LYS A 147 -14.21 25.60 -13.40
C LYS A 147 -13.75 25.34 -11.98
N LYS A 148 -14.58 25.71 -11.00
CA LYS A 148 -14.31 25.48 -9.56
C LYS A 148 -14.77 24.12 -9.05
N PHE A 149 -15.68 23.47 -9.77
CA PHE A 149 -16.27 22.18 -9.39
C PHE A 149 -16.08 21.15 -10.48
N ILE A 150 -15.85 19.90 -10.06
CA ILE A 150 -15.73 18.75 -10.92
C ILE A 150 -17.03 17.96 -10.88
N ASP A 151 -17.73 17.96 -12.02
CA ASP A 151 -18.97 17.24 -12.28
C ASP A 151 -18.72 15.95 -13.07
N ASP A 152 -19.77 15.17 -13.29
CA ASP A 152 -19.68 13.93 -14.06
C ASP A 152 -19.30 14.17 -15.54
N GLN A 153 -19.53 15.37 -16.09
CA GLN A 153 -19.18 15.68 -17.48
C GLN A 153 -17.67 15.77 -17.67
N ILE A 154 -16.95 16.38 -16.73
CA ILE A 154 -15.47 16.43 -16.75
C ILE A 154 -14.89 15.01 -16.67
N ILE A 155 -15.44 14.17 -15.79
CA ILE A 155 -14.96 12.79 -15.68
C ILE A 155 -15.26 11.99 -16.96
N LYS A 156 -16.42 12.21 -17.60
CA LYS A 156 -16.75 11.59 -18.90
C LYS A 156 -15.80 12.02 -20.02
N SER A 157 -15.40 13.30 -20.08
CA SER A 157 -14.45 13.76 -21.10
C SER A 157 -13.09 13.11 -20.91
N ILE A 158 -12.59 13.08 -19.66
CA ILE A 158 -11.31 12.48 -19.32
C ILE A 158 -11.30 10.98 -19.65
N ASN A 159 -12.36 10.25 -19.31
CA ASN A 159 -12.48 8.82 -19.64
C ASN A 159 -12.47 8.56 -21.16
N LYS A 160 -12.99 9.49 -21.96
CA LYS A 160 -12.93 9.38 -23.42
C LYS A 160 -11.50 9.55 -23.93
N ASP A 161 -10.76 10.51 -23.38
CA ASP A 161 -9.38 10.81 -23.79
C ASP A 161 -8.43 9.67 -23.38
N ILE A 162 -8.57 9.16 -22.15
CA ILE A 162 -7.83 8.01 -21.63
C ILE A 162 -8.03 6.74 -22.46
N ARG A 163 -9.24 6.50 -22.97
CA ARG A 163 -9.52 5.33 -23.82
C ARG A 163 -8.81 5.42 -25.17
N GLN A 164 -8.41 6.60 -25.59
CA GLN A 164 -7.65 6.81 -26.82
C GLN A 164 -6.15 6.65 -26.55
N GLU A 165 -5.64 7.14 -25.41
CA GLU A 165 -4.25 6.95 -24.95
C GLU A 165 -4.18 6.78 -23.42
N PRO A 166 -3.91 5.57 -22.88
CA PRO A 166 -3.81 5.36 -21.44
C PRO A 166 -2.49 5.93 -20.89
N ILE A 167 -2.57 7.02 -20.11
CA ILE A 167 -1.40 7.76 -19.58
C ILE A 167 -0.73 7.05 -18.39
N TRP A 168 -1.41 6.11 -17.72
CA TRP A 168 -0.85 5.34 -16.59
C TRP A 168 0.11 4.22 -17.01
N SER A 169 0.50 4.16 -18.29
CA SER A 169 1.42 3.17 -18.85
C SER A 169 2.91 3.55 -18.71
N ALA A 170 3.22 4.64 -18.00
CA ALA A 170 4.58 5.09 -17.71
C ALA A 170 5.09 4.57 -16.35
#